data_AF-A0AAE6V6I7-F1
#
_entry.id   AF-A0AAE6V6I7-F1
#
_cell.length_a   1.000
_cell.length_b   1.000
_cell.length_c   1.000
_cell.angle_alpha   90.00
_cell.angle_beta   90.00
_cell.angle_gamma   90.00
#
_symmetry.space_group_name_H-M   'P 1'
#
loop_
_entity.id
_entity.type
_entity.pdbx_description
1 polymer ?
#
loop_
_entity_poly.entity_id
_entity_poly.type
_entity_poly.pdbx_seq_one_letter_code
_entity_poly.pdbx_strand_id
1 'polypeptide(L)'
;MARGSGRRRPGRTLEEEILRASERGPGARTRAEASPPSGRHLVLPAESGTVLDVDVDALVALAAREDLLIALERRAGEHAVAATPLLSWWSATPTVPSEEEERRLDALALGPVTLGRGPAADVDSRLRELAIAGDLDALGSALALLARIPDPPAAFQDAEGFLRVVVPEAPFELRLEVLAEARGGAGELLALLRDCAFTATLPRRRAAIAAMSERVRSFADPARIDSSRLDGLAAAVDAALEKRWSAL
;
A
#
# COMPACT_ATOMS: atom_id res chain seq x y z
N MET A 1 -12.35 6.96 45.66
CA MET A 1 -12.14 5.99 44.56
C MET A 1 -12.21 6.73 43.23
N ALA A 2 -11.08 7.21 42.72
CA ALA A 2 -11.01 7.89 41.43
C ALA A 2 -10.66 6.86 40.35
N ARG A 3 -11.59 6.63 39.41
CA ARG A 3 -11.37 5.77 38.25
C ARG A 3 -10.41 6.50 37.31
N GLY A 4 -9.21 5.96 37.16
CA GLY A 4 -8.21 6.47 36.22
C GLY A 4 -8.77 6.41 34.80
N SER A 5 -8.84 7.57 34.14
CA SER A 5 -9.07 7.64 32.70
C SER A 5 -7.91 6.94 32.01
N GLY A 6 -8.18 5.78 31.40
CA GLY A 6 -7.23 5.15 30.50
C GLY A 6 -6.94 6.11 29.34
N ARG A 7 -5.79 6.80 29.43
CA ARG A 7 -5.20 7.47 28.27
C ARG A 7 -4.97 6.39 27.21
N ARG A 8 -5.86 6.31 26.22
CA ARG A 8 -5.55 5.67 24.94
C ARG A 8 -4.20 6.26 24.51
N ARG A 9 -3.18 5.43 24.32
CA ARG A 9 -1.97 5.87 23.62
C ARG A 9 -2.44 6.58 22.35
N PRO A 10 -1.96 7.80 22.05
CA PRO A 10 -2.27 8.41 20.77
C PRO A 10 -1.88 7.41 19.68
N GLY A 11 -2.82 7.09 18.79
CA GLY A 11 -2.54 6.25 17.63
C GLY A 11 -1.41 6.90 16.82
N ARG A 12 -0.57 6.09 16.18
CA ARG A 12 0.54 6.60 15.36
C ARG A 12 0.02 7.53 14.26
N THR A 13 0.79 8.57 13.98
CA THR A 13 0.48 9.46 12.86
C THR A 13 0.61 8.72 11.53
N LEU A 14 0.03 9.25 10.46
CA LEU A 14 0.16 8.64 9.13
C LEU A 14 1.62 8.67 8.66
N GLU A 15 2.34 9.76 8.95
CA GLU A 15 3.77 9.86 8.63
C GLU A 15 4.60 8.79 9.35
N GLU A 16 4.33 8.54 10.63
CA GLU A 16 4.99 7.46 11.39
C GLU A 16 4.71 6.09 10.78
N GLU A 17 3.47 5.81 10.37
CA GLU A 17 3.13 4.53 9.71
C GLU A 17 3.76 4.42 8.30
N ILE A 18 3.83 5.52 7.54
CA ILE A 18 4.52 5.56 6.24
C ILE A 18 6.01 5.23 6.42
N LEU A 19 6.68 5.89 7.36
CA LEU A 19 8.10 5.67 7.61
C LEU A 19 8.35 4.23 8.04
N ARG A 20 7.54 3.71 8.97
CA ARG A 20 7.63 2.32 9.44
C ARG A 20 7.39 1.32 8.32
N ALA A 21 6.38 1.53 7.48
CA ALA A 21 6.09 0.63 6.36
C ALA A 21 7.23 0.60 5.33
N SER A 22 7.91 1.74 5.15
CA SER A 22 9.08 1.86 4.29
C SER A 22 10.40 1.37 4.93
N GLU A 23 10.41 1.06 6.23
CA GLU A 23 11.57 0.43 6.86
C GLU A 23 11.78 -0.95 6.27
N ARG A 24 13.02 -1.18 5.81
CA ARG A 24 13.43 -2.50 5.34
C ARG A 24 13.88 -3.29 6.55
N GLY A 25 13.07 -4.26 6.95
CA GLY A 25 13.53 -5.34 7.82
C GLY A 25 14.72 -6.09 7.17
N PRO A 26 15.50 -6.85 7.95
CA PRO A 26 16.52 -7.74 7.41
C PRO A 26 15.93 -8.63 6.31
N GLY A 27 16.59 -8.69 5.15
CA GLY A 27 16.19 -9.54 4.03
C GLY A 27 15.01 -9.05 3.18
N ALA A 28 14.46 -7.87 3.49
CA ALA A 28 13.29 -7.36 2.79
C ALA A 28 13.66 -6.81 1.39
N ARG A 29 13.06 -7.35 0.32
CA ARG A 29 13.26 -6.89 -1.07
C ARG A 29 12.03 -6.16 -1.58
N THR A 30 12.24 -5.14 -2.43
CA THR A 30 11.17 -4.36 -3.07
C THR A 30 10.51 -5.06 -4.25
N ARG A 31 11.01 -6.23 -4.65
CA ARG A 31 10.42 -7.07 -5.69
C ARG A 31 10.29 -8.49 -5.20
N ALA A 32 9.12 -9.06 -5.45
CA ALA A 32 8.87 -10.47 -5.31
C ALA A 32 9.05 -11.15 -6.67
N GLU A 33 10.29 -11.48 -7.03
CA GLU A 33 10.52 -12.36 -8.19
C GLU A 33 10.52 -13.81 -7.71
N ALA A 34 9.31 -14.38 -7.60
CA ALA A 34 9.11 -15.81 -7.44
C ALA A 34 7.92 -16.24 -8.30
N SER A 35 8.19 -16.96 -9.40
CA SER A 35 7.12 -17.66 -10.10
C SER A 35 6.70 -18.85 -9.24
N PRO A 36 5.41 -18.99 -8.89
CA PRO A 36 4.97 -20.12 -8.09
C PRO A 36 5.27 -21.42 -8.85
N PRO A 37 5.89 -22.42 -8.20
CA PRO A 37 6.11 -23.71 -8.82
C PRO A 37 4.78 -24.44 -9.06
N SER A 38 4.83 -25.49 -9.89
CA SER A 38 3.76 -26.49 -9.93
C SER A 38 3.58 -27.09 -8.53
N GLY A 39 2.37 -27.01 -7.96
CA GLY A 39 2.08 -27.46 -6.59
C GLY A 39 1.70 -26.35 -5.60
N ARG A 40 1.44 -25.13 -6.08
CA ARG A 40 0.84 -24.05 -5.27
C ARG A 40 -0.53 -24.46 -4.74
N HIS A 41 -0.69 -24.43 -3.42
CA HIS A 41 -1.96 -24.61 -2.74
C HIS A 41 -2.64 -23.24 -2.50
N LEU A 42 -3.95 -23.16 -2.74
CA LEU A 42 -4.72 -21.93 -2.60
C LEU A 42 -5.49 -21.94 -1.29
N VAL A 43 -5.33 -20.89 -0.49
CA VAL A 43 -6.05 -20.75 0.77
C VAL A 43 -7.19 -19.78 0.58
N LEU A 44 -8.40 -20.29 0.83
CA LEU A 44 -9.65 -19.60 0.57
C LEU A 44 -10.32 -19.24 1.91
N PRO A 45 -10.75 -17.99 2.12
CA PRO A 45 -11.47 -17.61 3.31
C PRO A 45 -12.90 -18.16 3.26
N ALA A 46 -13.42 -18.55 4.43
CA ALA A 46 -14.80 -19.03 4.58
C ALA A 46 -15.84 -17.91 4.40
N GLU A 47 -15.46 -16.66 4.68
CA GLU A 47 -16.35 -15.50 4.65
C GLU A 47 -15.73 -14.37 3.82
N SER A 48 -16.61 -13.52 3.26
CA SER A 48 -16.20 -12.30 2.57
C SER A 48 -15.93 -11.18 3.59
N GLY A 49 -14.90 -10.37 3.35
CA GLY A 49 -14.54 -9.27 4.24
C GLY A 49 -13.38 -8.45 3.70
N THR A 50 -13.16 -7.27 4.27
CA THR A 50 -11.94 -6.50 4.06
C THR A 50 -10.79 -7.14 4.84
N VAL A 51 -9.61 -7.23 4.22
CA VAL A 51 -8.37 -7.55 4.93
C VAL A 51 -8.01 -6.36 5.81
N LEU A 52 -8.27 -6.46 7.11
CA LEU A 52 -8.05 -5.37 8.06
C LEU A 52 -6.59 -5.26 8.49
N ASP A 53 -5.93 -6.40 8.66
CA ASP A 53 -4.54 -6.49 9.08
C ASP A 53 -3.92 -7.83 8.67
N VAL A 54 -2.60 -7.84 8.47
CA VAL A 54 -1.82 -9.04 8.20
C VAL A 54 -0.54 -9.01 9.03
N ASP A 55 -0.39 -9.97 9.95
CA ASP A 55 0.85 -10.14 10.70
C ASP A 55 1.89 -10.91 9.84
N VAL A 56 2.66 -10.13 9.07
CA VAL A 56 3.70 -10.66 8.17
C VAL A 56 4.79 -11.39 8.95
N ASP A 57 5.15 -10.93 10.15
CA ASP A 57 6.19 -11.55 10.97
C ASP A 57 5.74 -12.95 11.44
N ALA A 58 4.46 -13.09 11.83
CA ALA A 58 3.87 -14.38 12.15
C ALA A 58 3.82 -15.32 10.94
N LEU A 59 3.56 -14.79 9.73
CA LEU A 59 3.62 -15.58 8.49
C LEU A 59 5.05 -16.02 8.16
N VAL A 60 6.06 -15.16 8.34
CA VAL A 60 7.47 -15.54 8.15
C VAL A 60 7.87 -16.63 9.14
N ALA A 61 7.49 -16.50 10.41
CA ALA A 61 7.77 -17.51 11.43
C ALA A 61 7.07 -18.85 11.16
N LEU A 62 5.83 -18.82 10.65
CA LEU A 62 5.12 -20.01 10.19
C LEU A 62 5.84 -20.66 9.01
N ALA A 63 6.15 -19.88 7.98
CA ALA A 63 6.81 -20.37 6.77
C ALA A 63 8.20 -20.95 7.05
N ALA A 64 8.97 -20.37 7.97
CA ALA A 64 10.24 -20.93 8.40
C ALA A 64 10.08 -22.26 9.15
N ARG A 65 9.08 -22.37 10.02
CA ARG A 65 8.84 -23.58 10.83
C ARG A 65 8.35 -24.76 9.99
N GLU A 66 7.46 -24.50 9.04
CA GLU A 66 6.82 -25.54 8.22
C GLU A 66 7.51 -25.73 6.86
N ASP A 67 8.65 -25.07 6.63
CA ASP A 67 9.41 -25.03 5.37
C ASP A 67 8.57 -24.65 4.14
N LEU A 68 7.81 -23.57 4.27
CA LEU A 68 6.92 -23.05 3.23
C LEU A 68 7.47 -21.76 2.61
N LEU A 69 6.94 -21.47 1.42
CA LEU A 69 6.85 -20.12 0.89
C LEU A 69 5.36 -19.75 0.82
N ILE A 70 5.02 -18.57 1.35
CA ILE A 70 3.66 -18.04 1.39
C ILE A 70 3.58 -16.79 0.51
N ALA A 71 2.57 -16.69 -0.35
CA ALA A 71 2.28 -15.50 -1.12
C ALA A 71 0.88 -14.97 -0.75
N LEU A 72 0.81 -13.74 -0.25
CA LEU A 72 -0.47 -13.05 -0.10
C LEU A 72 -1.00 -12.66 -1.48
N GLU A 73 -2.26 -12.97 -1.74
CA GLU A 73 -2.95 -12.60 -2.99
C GLU A 73 -3.72 -11.27 -2.82
N ARG A 74 -3.90 -10.82 -1.58
CA ARG A 74 -4.61 -9.59 -1.21
C ARG A 74 -3.80 -8.76 -0.23
N ARG A 75 -3.93 -7.44 -0.34
CA ARG A 75 -3.34 -6.47 0.62
C ARG A 75 -4.33 -6.09 1.70
N ALA A 76 -3.81 -5.57 2.81
CA ALA A 76 -4.61 -4.81 3.75
C ALA A 76 -5.39 -3.70 3.01
N GLY A 77 -6.64 -3.50 3.41
CA GLY A 77 -7.58 -2.58 2.77
C GLY A 77 -8.33 -3.15 1.56
N GLU A 78 -7.92 -4.29 1.00
CA GLU A 78 -8.63 -4.93 -0.11
C GLU A 78 -9.77 -5.84 0.37
N HIS A 79 -10.82 -5.93 -0.43
CA HIS A 79 -11.95 -6.83 -0.15
C HIS A 79 -11.67 -8.24 -0.67
N ALA A 80 -11.70 -9.21 0.22
CA ALA A 80 -11.67 -10.63 -0.09
C ALA A 80 -13.09 -11.18 -0.16
N VAL A 81 -13.39 -11.92 -1.23
CA VAL A 81 -14.67 -12.61 -1.38
C VAL A 81 -14.48 -14.06 -0.90
N ALA A 82 -15.48 -14.61 -0.21
CA ALA A 82 -15.48 -16.02 0.17
C ALA A 82 -15.18 -16.92 -1.04
N ALA A 83 -14.41 -17.99 -0.81
CA ALA A 83 -13.95 -18.91 -1.87
C ALA A 83 -13.06 -18.28 -2.96
N THR A 84 -12.53 -17.05 -2.76
CA THR A 84 -11.48 -16.49 -3.61
C THR A 84 -10.13 -16.50 -2.88
N PRO A 85 -9.00 -16.70 -3.57
CA PRO A 85 -7.70 -16.78 -2.91
C PRO A 85 -7.38 -15.55 -2.07
N LEU A 86 -7.07 -15.78 -0.80
CA LEU A 86 -6.57 -14.75 0.12
C LEU A 86 -5.04 -14.80 0.18
N LEU A 87 -4.50 -16.01 0.21
CA LEU A 87 -3.09 -16.32 0.13
C LEU A 87 -2.91 -17.68 -0.56
N SER A 88 -1.67 -17.96 -0.94
CA SER A 88 -1.25 -19.28 -1.39
C SER A 88 0.02 -19.70 -0.67
N TRP A 89 0.25 -20.99 -0.58
CA TRP A 89 1.50 -21.52 -0.06
C TRP A 89 1.97 -22.71 -0.89
N TRP A 90 3.27 -22.97 -0.82
CA TRP A 90 3.87 -24.18 -1.37
C TRP A 90 5.08 -24.55 -0.52
N SER A 91 5.37 -25.85 -0.46
CA SER A 91 6.57 -26.34 0.20
C SER A 91 7.82 -25.89 -0.55
N ALA A 92 8.85 -25.46 0.18
CA ALA A 92 10.16 -25.19 -0.39
C ALA A 92 10.83 -26.48 -0.89
N THR A 93 10.45 -27.61 -0.30
CA THR A 93 10.88 -28.96 -0.69
C THR A 93 9.77 -29.65 -1.51
N PRO A 94 10.06 -30.35 -2.61
CA PRO A 94 9.05 -31.02 -3.43
C PRO A 94 8.44 -32.22 -2.70
N THR A 95 7.49 -31.95 -1.80
CA THR A 95 6.69 -32.91 -1.04
C THR A 95 5.22 -32.60 -1.26
N VAL A 96 4.41 -33.61 -1.54
CA VAL A 96 2.95 -33.47 -1.63
C VAL A 96 2.37 -33.71 -0.23
N PRO A 97 1.77 -32.69 0.42
CA PRO A 97 1.14 -32.87 1.73
C PRO A 97 -0.10 -33.76 1.63
N SER A 98 -0.50 -34.37 2.75
CA SER A 98 -1.81 -35.03 2.82
C SER A 98 -2.91 -33.97 2.96
N GLU A 99 -4.17 -34.30 2.62
CA GLU A 99 -5.29 -33.36 2.79
C GLU A 99 -5.47 -32.88 4.24
N GLU A 100 -5.15 -33.73 5.23
CA GLU A 100 -5.22 -33.33 6.64
C GLU A 100 -4.14 -32.30 6.98
N GLU A 101 -2.95 -32.46 6.41
CA GLU A 101 -1.87 -31.51 6.55
C GLU A 101 -2.17 -30.19 5.84
N GLU A 102 -2.74 -30.23 4.62
CA GLU A 102 -3.19 -29.04 3.90
C GLU A 102 -4.20 -28.25 4.75
N ARG A 103 -5.22 -28.92 5.30
CA ARG A 103 -6.21 -28.26 6.18
C ARG A 103 -5.58 -27.65 7.43
N ARG A 104 -4.58 -28.31 8.03
CA ARG A 104 -3.83 -27.76 9.17
C ARG A 104 -3.07 -26.51 8.78
N LEU A 105 -2.33 -26.56 7.66
CA LEU A 105 -1.52 -25.45 7.16
C LEU A 105 -2.39 -24.27 6.75
N ASP A 106 -3.55 -24.50 6.13
CA ASP A 106 -4.52 -23.47 5.78
C ASP A 106 -5.01 -22.72 7.02
N ALA A 107 -5.39 -23.45 8.07
CA ALA A 107 -5.83 -22.83 9.33
C ALA A 107 -4.72 -22.01 10.00
N LEU A 108 -3.47 -22.51 9.96
CA LEU A 108 -2.31 -21.79 10.50
C LEU A 108 -1.98 -20.55 9.67
N ALA A 109 -2.05 -20.61 8.34
CA ALA A 109 -1.77 -19.50 7.44
C ALA A 109 -2.85 -18.41 7.48
N LEU A 110 -4.11 -18.79 7.74
CA LEU A 110 -5.20 -17.83 7.93
C LEU A 110 -5.15 -17.12 9.29
N GLY A 111 -4.58 -17.73 10.32
CA GLY A 111 -4.52 -17.16 11.68
C GLY A 111 -3.93 -15.74 11.76
N PRO A 112 -2.82 -15.44 11.05
CA PRO A 112 -2.23 -14.10 10.96
C PRO A 112 -3.01 -13.07 10.14
N VAL A 113 -4.12 -13.44 9.48
CA VAL A 113 -4.90 -12.53 8.63
C VAL A 113 -6.21 -12.17 9.29
N THR A 114 -6.42 -10.89 9.54
CA THR A 114 -7.68 -10.41 10.11
C THR A 114 -8.64 -9.97 9.01
N LEU A 115 -9.73 -10.71 8.81
CA LEU A 115 -10.84 -10.31 7.94
C LEU A 115 -11.97 -9.68 8.73
N GLY A 116 -12.59 -8.63 8.20
CA GLY A 116 -13.73 -8.00 8.85
C GLY A 116 -14.39 -6.90 8.02
N ARG A 117 -15.22 -6.10 8.68
CA ARG A 117 -15.91 -4.96 8.06
C ARG A 117 -15.20 -3.65 8.40
N GLY A 118 -15.13 -2.76 7.43
CA GLY A 118 -14.61 -1.40 7.60
C GLY A 118 -13.28 -1.17 6.86
N PRO A 119 -12.73 0.05 6.96
CA PRO A 119 -11.41 0.35 6.42
C PRO A 119 -10.34 -0.36 7.27
N ALA A 120 -9.28 -0.79 6.60
CA ALA A 120 -8.08 -1.24 7.28
C ALA A 120 -7.30 -0.04 7.85
N ALA A 121 -6.38 -0.31 8.78
CA ALA A 121 -5.58 0.74 9.42
C ALA A 121 -4.26 1.02 8.66
N ASP A 122 -4.11 0.52 7.44
CA ASP A 122 -2.91 0.65 6.62
C ASP A 122 -2.80 2.01 5.93
N VAL A 123 -1.63 2.29 5.35
CA VAL A 123 -1.33 3.54 4.66
C VAL A 123 -2.31 3.82 3.53
N ASP A 124 -2.66 2.82 2.70
CA ASP A 124 -3.49 3.02 1.52
C ASP A 124 -4.94 3.32 1.92
N SER A 125 -5.48 2.63 2.93
CA SER A 125 -6.79 2.96 3.51
C SER A 125 -6.82 4.37 4.11
N ARG A 126 -5.80 4.78 4.85
CA ARG A 126 -5.72 6.13 5.44
C ARG A 126 -5.60 7.23 4.37
N LEU A 127 -4.86 6.99 3.29
CA LEU A 127 -4.81 7.93 2.16
C LEU A 127 -6.18 8.13 1.52
N ARG A 128 -6.94 7.04 1.30
CA ARG A 128 -8.31 7.11 0.77
C ARG A 128 -9.24 7.89 1.70
N GLU A 129 -9.13 7.69 3.01
CA GLU A 129 -9.92 8.44 3.99
C GLU A 129 -9.66 9.96 3.89
N LEU A 130 -8.39 10.37 3.80
CA LEU A 130 -8.04 11.80 3.62
C LEU A 130 -8.60 12.36 2.31
N ALA A 131 -8.48 11.61 1.22
CA ALA A 131 -9.00 11.98 -0.09
C ALA A 131 -10.53 12.15 -0.06
N ILE A 132 -11.26 11.20 0.52
CA ILE A 132 -12.73 11.25 0.64
C ILE A 132 -13.18 12.37 1.58
N ALA A 133 -12.43 12.62 2.66
CA ALA A 133 -12.71 13.71 3.60
C ALA A 133 -12.42 15.10 3.00
N GLY A 134 -11.60 15.18 1.96
CA GLY A 134 -11.14 16.44 1.37
C GLY A 134 -10.02 17.11 2.16
N ASP A 135 -9.28 16.37 2.99
CA ASP A 135 -8.11 16.86 3.72
C ASP A 135 -6.88 16.82 2.82
N LEU A 136 -6.83 17.76 1.87
CA LEU A 136 -5.81 17.80 0.82
C LEU A 136 -4.41 18.15 1.36
N ASP A 137 -4.33 18.92 2.44
CA ASP A 137 -3.04 19.29 3.05
C ASP A 137 -2.36 18.06 3.68
N ALA A 138 -3.13 17.26 4.43
CA ALA A 138 -2.62 16.01 5.00
C ALA A 138 -2.32 14.98 3.90
N LEU A 139 -3.20 14.86 2.90
CA LEU A 139 -2.99 13.96 1.76
C LEU A 139 -1.72 14.33 0.98
N GLY A 140 -1.51 15.62 0.73
CA GLY A 140 -0.35 16.14 0.01
C GLY A 140 0.95 15.91 0.76
N SER A 141 0.95 16.16 2.07
CA SER A 141 2.10 15.89 2.94
C SER A 141 2.48 14.40 2.91
N ALA A 142 1.49 13.50 3.00
CA ALA A 142 1.71 12.06 2.95
C ALA A 142 2.23 11.58 1.59
N LEU A 143 1.63 12.04 0.48
CA LEU A 143 2.07 11.67 -0.88
C LEU A 143 3.46 12.24 -1.20
N ALA A 144 3.76 13.47 -0.77
CA ALA A 144 5.08 14.06 -0.95
C ALA A 144 6.17 13.30 -0.17
N LEU A 145 5.83 12.77 1.02
CA LEU A 145 6.70 11.87 1.80
C LEU A 145 6.90 10.53 1.08
N LEU A 146 5.83 9.90 0.59
CA LEU A 146 5.91 8.65 -0.17
C LEU A 146 6.73 8.80 -1.46
N ALA A 147 6.66 9.97 -2.11
CA ALA A 147 7.42 10.27 -3.31
C ALA A 147 8.95 10.29 -3.09
N ARG A 148 9.43 10.59 -1.86
CA ARG A 148 10.86 10.68 -1.51
C ARG A 148 11.45 9.43 -0.85
N ILE A 149 10.63 8.57 -0.25
CA ILE A 149 11.12 7.36 0.45
C ILE A 149 10.94 6.10 -0.40
N PRO A 150 11.73 5.03 -0.20
CA PRO A 150 11.50 3.76 -0.89
C PRO A 150 10.10 3.19 -0.64
N ASP A 151 9.57 2.46 -1.63
CA ASP A 151 8.35 1.68 -1.43
C ASP A 151 8.57 0.60 -0.34
N PRO A 152 7.49 0.20 0.38
CA PRO A 152 7.58 -0.87 1.36
C PRO A 152 8.09 -2.16 0.72
N PRO A 153 8.79 -3.01 1.49
CA PRO A 153 9.22 -4.31 0.98
C PRO A 153 8.01 -5.19 0.64
N ALA A 154 8.19 -6.02 -0.38
CA ALA A 154 7.17 -6.94 -0.89
C ALA A 154 7.58 -8.43 -0.74
N ALA A 155 8.81 -8.67 -0.30
CA ALA A 155 9.36 -10.00 -0.12
C ALA A 155 10.17 -10.02 1.19
N PHE A 156 9.89 -11.01 2.04
CA PHE A 156 10.40 -11.10 3.41
C PHE A 156 11.14 -12.43 3.60
N GLN A 157 12.31 -12.36 4.24
CA GLN A 157 13.15 -13.51 4.51
C GLN A 157 13.10 -13.90 5.99
N ASP A 158 13.41 -15.17 6.29
CA ASP A 158 13.67 -15.61 7.67
C ASP A 158 15.06 -15.18 8.18
N ALA A 159 15.38 -15.57 9.41
CA ALA A 159 16.66 -15.24 10.05
C ALA A 159 17.87 -15.86 9.34
N GLU A 160 17.65 -16.97 8.62
CA GLU A 160 18.62 -17.69 7.82
C GLU A 160 18.79 -17.11 6.40
N GLY A 161 17.95 -16.15 6.03
CA GLY A 161 18.02 -15.43 4.76
C GLY A 161 17.26 -16.09 3.60
N PHE A 162 16.41 -17.08 3.87
CA PHE A 162 15.54 -17.69 2.87
C PHE A 162 14.27 -16.87 2.66
N LEU A 163 13.83 -16.72 1.41
CA LEU A 163 12.55 -16.08 1.11
C LEU A 163 11.39 -16.92 1.65
N ARG A 164 10.54 -16.32 2.48
CA ARG A 164 9.42 -17.00 3.14
C ARG A 164 8.06 -16.41 2.78
N VAL A 165 7.96 -15.09 2.72
CA VAL A 165 6.68 -14.42 2.47
C VAL A 165 6.81 -13.43 1.33
N VAL A 166 5.85 -13.46 0.41
CA VAL A 166 5.64 -12.46 -0.63
C VAL A 166 4.30 -11.78 -0.37
N VAL A 167 4.26 -10.46 -0.49
CA VAL A 167 3.03 -9.67 -0.41
C VAL A 167 2.87 -8.84 -1.68
N PRO A 168 1.64 -8.46 -2.09
CA PRO A 168 1.47 -7.65 -3.27
C PRO A 168 2.14 -6.29 -3.10
N GLU A 169 2.85 -5.84 -4.13
CA GLU A 169 3.53 -4.55 -4.12
C GLU A 169 2.52 -3.41 -3.97
N ALA A 170 2.90 -2.39 -3.19
CA ALA A 170 2.17 -1.14 -3.08
C ALA A 170 3.12 0.00 -3.47
N PRO A 171 3.38 0.20 -4.78
CA PRO A 171 4.29 1.23 -5.24
C PRO A 171 3.62 2.62 -5.15
N PHE A 172 4.43 3.68 -5.04
CA PHE A 172 3.94 5.06 -5.04
C PHE A 172 2.95 5.36 -6.17
N GLU A 173 3.20 4.85 -7.37
CA GLU A 173 2.37 5.06 -8.55
C GLU A 173 0.93 4.60 -8.34
N LEU A 174 0.74 3.47 -7.65
CA LEU A 174 -0.59 2.97 -7.30
C LEU A 174 -1.25 3.81 -6.20
N ARG A 175 -0.47 4.32 -5.23
CA ARG A 175 -1.00 5.20 -4.18
C ARG A 175 -1.43 6.56 -4.72
N LEU A 176 -0.78 7.04 -5.77
CA LEU A 176 -1.11 8.32 -6.41
C LEU A 176 -2.53 8.32 -6.98
N GLU A 177 -3.05 7.15 -7.37
CA GLU A 177 -4.43 6.98 -7.89
C GLU A 177 -5.52 7.45 -6.92
N VAL A 178 -5.20 7.57 -5.62
CA VAL A 178 -6.13 8.12 -4.63
C VAL A 178 -6.61 9.54 -4.97
N LEU A 179 -5.84 10.29 -5.78
CA LEU A 179 -6.23 11.63 -6.23
C LEU A 179 -7.43 11.61 -7.19
N ALA A 180 -7.72 10.48 -7.85
CA ALA A 180 -8.93 10.34 -8.67
C ALA A 180 -10.21 10.26 -7.82
N GLU A 181 -10.10 9.88 -6.56
CA GLU A 181 -11.19 9.79 -5.59
C GLU A 181 -11.27 11.02 -4.67
N ALA A 182 -10.28 11.90 -4.74
CA ALA A 182 -10.14 13.02 -3.82
C ALA A 182 -11.22 14.09 -4.00
N ARG A 183 -11.79 14.54 -2.89
CA ARG A 183 -12.68 15.71 -2.85
C ARG A 183 -11.84 16.99 -2.89
N GLY A 184 -11.46 17.41 -4.09
CA GLY A 184 -10.72 18.64 -4.33
C GLY A 184 -10.98 19.20 -5.72
N GLY A 185 -10.78 20.51 -5.88
CA GLY A 185 -10.75 21.13 -7.20
C GLY A 185 -9.46 20.78 -7.94
N ALA A 186 -9.50 20.75 -9.28
CA ALA A 186 -8.33 20.43 -10.10
C ALA A 186 -7.11 21.32 -9.77
N GLY A 187 -7.33 22.60 -9.41
CA GLY A 187 -6.25 23.48 -9.03
C GLY A 187 -5.54 23.11 -7.72
N GLU A 188 -6.29 22.63 -6.72
CA GLU A 188 -5.73 22.17 -5.45
C GLU A 188 -4.95 20.87 -5.62
N LEU A 189 -5.47 19.96 -6.45
CA LEU A 189 -4.79 18.71 -6.79
C LEU A 189 -3.50 18.96 -7.59
N LEU A 190 -3.47 19.94 -8.50
CA LEU A 190 -2.24 20.33 -9.20
C LEU A 190 -1.21 20.97 -8.26
N ALA A 191 -1.65 21.79 -7.29
CA ALA A 191 -0.75 22.35 -6.28
C ALA A 191 -0.12 21.24 -5.43
N LEU A 192 -0.91 20.24 -5.02
CA LEU A 192 -0.41 19.04 -4.34
C LEU A 192 0.59 18.26 -5.21
N LEU A 193 0.25 18.03 -6.49
CA LEU A 193 1.12 17.31 -7.42
C LEU A 193 2.46 18.03 -7.66
N ARG A 194 2.48 19.37 -7.62
CA ARG A 194 3.72 20.16 -7.70
C ARG A 194 4.65 19.83 -6.53
N ASP A 195 4.10 19.73 -5.33
CA ASP A 195 4.89 19.43 -4.13
C ASP A 195 5.45 18.00 -4.22
N CYS A 196 4.62 17.03 -4.64
CA CYS A 196 5.06 15.66 -4.94
C CYS A 196 6.14 15.61 -6.05
N ALA A 197 5.99 16.40 -7.12
CA ALA A 197 6.96 16.47 -8.22
C ALA A 197 8.33 16.95 -7.74
N PHE A 198 8.34 17.96 -6.86
CA PHE A 198 9.56 18.51 -6.31
C PHE A 198 10.26 17.52 -5.36
N THR A 199 9.53 16.65 -4.65
CA THR A 199 10.14 15.64 -3.78
C THR A 199 10.52 14.34 -4.51
N ALA A 200 9.84 13.99 -5.61
CA ALA A 200 10.07 12.74 -6.33
C ALA A 200 11.45 12.68 -7.00
N THR A 201 12.28 11.69 -6.63
CA THR A 201 13.62 11.50 -7.21
C THR A 201 13.67 10.41 -8.28
N LEU A 202 12.79 9.42 -8.21
CA LEU A 202 12.79 8.28 -9.13
C LEU A 202 12.10 8.62 -10.46
N PRO A 203 12.68 8.27 -11.64
CA PRO A 203 12.08 8.52 -12.94
C PRO A 203 10.65 7.98 -13.09
N ARG A 204 10.39 6.77 -12.58
CA ARG A 204 9.05 6.16 -12.63
C ARG A 204 7.98 6.98 -11.89
N ARG A 205 8.31 7.52 -10.71
CA ARG A 205 7.39 8.33 -9.90
C ARG A 205 7.12 9.68 -10.56
N ARG A 206 8.15 10.28 -11.14
CA ARG A 206 8.05 11.53 -11.90
C ARG A 206 7.12 11.38 -13.11
N ALA A 207 7.26 10.28 -13.85
CA ALA A 207 6.37 9.97 -14.96
C ALA A 207 4.91 9.77 -14.51
N ALA A 208 4.69 9.07 -13.39
CA ALA A 208 3.35 8.90 -12.82
C ALA A 208 2.72 10.23 -12.38
N ILE A 209 3.51 11.13 -11.79
CA ILE A 209 3.05 12.48 -11.42
C ILE A 209 2.66 13.30 -12.65
N ALA A 210 3.46 13.25 -13.72
CA ALA A 210 3.13 13.91 -14.99
C ALA A 210 1.82 13.37 -15.57
N ALA A 211 1.66 12.04 -15.65
CA ALA A 211 0.43 11.42 -16.13
C ALA A 211 -0.79 11.72 -15.26
N MET A 212 -0.62 11.84 -13.94
CA MET A 212 -1.70 12.26 -13.06
C MET A 212 -2.05 13.73 -13.25
N SER A 213 -1.06 14.62 -13.46
CA SER A 213 -1.29 16.03 -13.80
C SER A 213 -2.17 16.18 -15.05
N GLU A 214 -1.89 15.41 -16.10
CA GLU A 214 -2.72 15.37 -17.31
C GLU A 214 -4.16 14.91 -17.03
N ARG A 215 -4.33 13.86 -16.21
CA ARG A 215 -5.66 13.38 -15.82
C ARG A 215 -6.42 14.41 -15.00
N VAL A 216 -5.78 15.07 -14.03
CA VAL A 216 -6.38 16.16 -13.24
C VAL A 216 -6.92 17.27 -14.12
N ARG A 217 -6.18 17.63 -15.17
CA ARG A 217 -6.65 18.61 -16.16
C ARG A 217 -7.86 18.11 -16.94
N SER A 218 -7.91 16.83 -17.32
CA SER A 218 -9.02 16.28 -18.11
C SER A 218 -10.36 16.24 -17.38
N PHE A 219 -10.37 16.18 -16.04
CA PHE A 219 -11.61 16.23 -15.25
C PHE A 219 -11.89 17.59 -14.63
N ALA A 220 -11.08 18.62 -14.94
CA ALA A 220 -11.32 19.97 -14.47
C ALA A 220 -12.62 20.53 -15.05
N ASP A 221 -13.50 21.04 -14.19
CA ASP A 221 -14.73 21.72 -14.59
C ASP A 221 -14.40 23.15 -15.06
N PRO A 222 -14.57 23.49 -16.35
CA PRO A 222 -14.27 24.82 -16.89
C PRO A 222 -15.09 25.94 -16.23
N ALA A 223 -16.22 25.62 -15.60
CA ALA A 223 -17.03 26.61 -14.88
C ALA A 223 -16.45 26.97 -13.50
N ARG A 224 -15.53 26.17 -12.95
CA ARG A 224 -14.97 26.34 -11.60
C ARG A 224 -13.54 26.85 -11.57
N ILE A 225 -12.81 26.74 -12.67
CA ILE A 225 -11.44 27.23 -12.77
C ILE A 225 -11.17 27.78 -14.16
N ASP A 226 -10.53 28.95 -14.21
CA ASP A 226 -10.05 29.55 -15.46
C ASP A 226 -8.97 28.67 -16.09
N SER A 227 -9.07 28.44 -17.41
CA SER A 227 -8.14 27.58 -18.15
C SER A 227 -6.71 28.09 -18.07
N SER A 228 -6.51 29.42 -18.10
CA SER A 228 -5.18 30.02 -18.00
C SER A 228 -4.50 29.72 -16.67
N ARG A 229 -5.28 29.75 -15.57
CA ARG A 229 -4.82 29.41 -14.23
C ARG A 229 -4.50 27.92 -14.12
N LEU A 230 -5.34 27.07 -14.71
CA LEU A 230 -5.11 25.62 -14.73
C LEU A 230 -3.82 25.27 -15.49
N ASP A 231 -3.56 25.90 -16.62
CA ASP A 231 -2.33 25.71 -17.40
C ASP A 231 -1.09 26.24 -16.65
N GLY A 232 -1.22 27.36 -15.95
CA GLY A 232 -0.15 27.88 -15.08
C GLY A 232 0.23 26.91 -13.95
N LEU A 233 -0.78 26.29 -13.31
CA LEU A 233 -0.57 25.27 -12.28
C LEU A 233 0.08 24.01 -12.85
N ALA A 234 -0.36 23.55 -14.01
CA ALA A 234 0.25 22.41 -14.70
C ALA A 234 1.72 22.66 -15.06
N ALA A 235 2.02 23.85 -15.60
CA ALA A 235 3.40 24.26 -15.90
C ALA A 235 4.28 24.33 -14.64
N ALA A 236 3.70 24.67 -13.48
CA ALA A 236 4.40 24.63 -12.21
C ALA A 236 4.73 23.19 -11.78
N VAL A 237 3.85 22.22 -12.04
CA VAL A 237 4.14 20.78 -11.83
C VAL A 237 5.31 20.35 -12.71
N ASP A 238 5.30 20.71 -14.00
CA ASP A 238 6.39 20.37 -14.93
C ASP A 238 7.73 20.98 -14.51
N ALA A 239 7.72 22.25 -14.09
CA ALA A 239 8.90 22.89 -13.52
C ALA A 239 9.40 22.17 -12.26
N ALA A 240 8.50 21.78 -11.37
CA ALA A 240 8.84 21.05 -10.15
C ALA A 240 9.41 19.66 -10.43
N LEU A 241 8.93 18.97 -11.48
CA LEU A 241 9.58 17.76 -11.98
C LEU A 241 11.03 18.07 -12.34
N GLU A 242 11.31 19.15 -13.05
CA GLU A 242 12.69 19.59 -13.35
C GLU A 242 13.47 20.17 -12.14
N LYS A 243 12.95 20.06 -10.92
CA LYS A 243 13.55 20.65 -9.69
C LYS A 243 13.66 22.17 -9.73
N ARG A 244 12.78 22.81 -10.50
CA ARG A 244 12.60 24.27 -10.52
C ARG A 244 11.35 24.63 -9.74
N TRP A 245 11.48 25.50 -8.75
CA TRP A 245 10.34 25.93 -7.95
C TRP A 245 9.76 27.25 -8.46
N SER A 246 8.45 27.30 -8.66
CA SER A 246 7.70 28.49 -9.05
C SER A 246 6.61 28.77 -8.01
N ALA A 247 6.48 30.03 -7.59
CA ALA A 247 5.34 30.47 -6.80
C ALA A 247 4.05 30.39 -7.66
N LEU A 248 2.95 29.95 -7.04
CA LEU A 248 1.62 29.84 -7.66
C LEU A 248 0.80 31.11 -7.47
#